data_AF-A0A0P0HYK0-F1
#
_entry.id   AF-A0A0P0HYK0-F1
#
_cell.length_a   1.000
_cell.length_b   1.000
_cell.length_c   1.000
_cell.angle_alpha   90.00
_cell.angle_beta   90.00
_cell.angle_gamma   90.00
#
_symmetry.space_group_name_H-M   'P 1'
#
loop_
_entity.id
_entity.type
_entity.pdbx_description
1 polymer ?
#
loop_
_entity_poly.entity_id
_entity_poly.type
_entity_poly.pdbx_seq_one_letter_code
_entity_poly.pdbx_strand_id
1 'polypeptide(L)'
;VMHAQLASTLRHGTGNGGSRNIAGTSEAHVELEALLAVWHAKERALVFTSGYVANVETLTTLLRAEPETMVFSDALNHRSLIEGVRTSGNAKHIFAHNDLTDLELALAAQPLERPKLIVFESVYSMDGDVAPIREICDLAERYNARTYL
;
A
#
# COMPACT_ATOMS: atom_id res chain seq x y z
N VAL A 1 -16.39 -11.98 16.65
CA VAL A 1 -15.42 -12.70 15.80
C VAL A 1 -15.62 -14.22 15.88
N MET A 2 -15.47 -14.87 17.03
CA MET A 2 -15.57 -16.34 17.15
C MET A 2 -16.87 -16.97 16.61
N HIS A 3 -18.04 -16.37 16.88
CA HIS A 3 -19.31 -16.88 16.35
C HIS A 3 -19.38 -16.86 14.82
N ALA A 4 -18.85 -15.81 14.17
CA ALA A 4 -18.82 -15.70 12.72
C ALA A 4 -17.89 -16.75 12.11
N GLN A 5 -16.75 -17.03 12.75
CA GLN A 5 -15.83 -18.09 12.32
C GLN A 5 -16.48 -19.46 12.40
N LEU A 6 -17.12 -19.81 13.54
CA LEU A 6 -17.80 -21.09 13.71
C LEU A 6 -18.92 -21.28 12.67
N ALA A 7 -19.77 -20.27 12.47
CA ALA A 7 -20.85 -20.32 11.51
C ALA A 7 -20.33 -20.53 10.06
N SER A 8 -19.26 -19.81 9.70
CA SER A 8 -18.61 -19.98 8.39
C SER A 8 -18.03 -21.38 8.21
N THR A 9 -17.32 -21.90 9.22
CA THR A 9 -16.73 -23.25 9.15
C THR A 9 -17.79 -24.34 9.03
N LEU A 10 -18.91 -24.24 9.75
CA LEU A 10 -19.99 -25.22 9.66
C LEU A 10 -20.69 -25.21 8.29
N ARG A 11 -20.77 -24.05 7.64
CA ARG A 11 -21.46 -23.88 6.36
C ARG A 11 -20.57 -24.15 5.14
N HIS A 12 -19.30 -23.78 5.22
CA HIS A 12 -18.39 -23.73 4.08
C HIS A 12 -17.14 -24.61 4.23
N GLY A 13 -16.94 -25.24 5.39
CA GLY A 13 -15.72 -26.00 5.69
C GLY A 13 -14.54 -25.09 6.09
N THR A 14 -13.32 -25.63 6.05
CA THR A 14 -12.12 -24.96 6.58
C THR A 14 -11.30 -24.21 5.54
N GLY A 15 -11.59 -24.37 4.25
CA GLY A 15 -10.80 -23.81 3.17
C GLY A 15 -11.65 -23.50 1.94
N ASN A 16 -11.14 -22.57 1.13
CA ASN A 16 -11.79 -22.06 -0.06
C ASN A 16 -11.66 -22.99 -1.29
N GLY A 17 -10.70 -23.92 -1.28
CA GLY A 17 -10.57 -24.95 -2.32
C GLY A 17 -10.07 -24.48 -3.69
N GLY A 18 -9.75 -23.20 -3.87
CA GLY A 18 -9.30 -22.66 -5.15
C GLY A 18 -8.69 -21.26 -5.07
N SER A 19 -8.19 -20.76 -6.20
CA SER A 19 -7.73 -19.37 -6.34
C SER A 19 -8.91 -18.44 -6.61
N ARG A 20 -8.74 -17.12 -6.49
CA ARG A 20 -9.80 -16.14 -6.78
C ARG A 20 -10.44 -16.35 -8.16
N ASN A 21 -9.65 -16.76 -9.15
CA ASN A 21 -10.09 -17.00 -10.52
C ASN A 21 -10.78 -18.36 -10.72
N ILE A 22 -10.44 -19.39 -9.92
CA ILE A 22 -10.94 -20.75 -10.10
C ILE A 22 -11.52 -21.25 -8.78
N ALA A 23 -12.85 -21.20 -8.67
CA ALA A 23 -13.65 -21.69 -7.54
C ALA A 23 -13.36 -21.06 -6.16
N GLY A 24 -12.40 -20.13 -6.07
CA GLY A 24 -11.93 -19.57 -4.81
C GLY A 24 -12.37 -18.14 -4.52
N THR A 25 -13.49 -17.67 -5.05
CA THR A 25 -14.10 -16.42 -4.58
C THR A 25 -15.41 -16.77 -3.89
N SER A 26 -15.50 -16.51 -2.59
CA SER A 26 -16.71 -16.72 -1.80
C SER A 26 -17.43 -15.40 -1.50
N GLU A 27 -18.69 -15.48 -1.08
CA GLU A 27 -19.50 -14.33 -0.63
C GLU A 27 -18.75 -13.51 0.43
N ALA A 28 -18.11 -14.18 1.39
CA ALA A 28 -17.34 -13.53 2.46
C ALA A 28 -16.16 -12.68 1.94
N HIS A 29 -15.53 -13.05 0.81
CA HIS A 29 -14.48 -12.23 0.21
C HIS A 29 -15.05 -10.93 -0.36
N VAL A 30 -16.16 -11.04 -1.12
CA VAL A 30 -16.82 -9.90 -1.75
C VAL A 30 -17.37 -8.93 -0.70
N GLU A 31 -17.99 -9.45 0.36
CA GLU A 31 -18.50 -8.65 1.48
C GLU A 31 -17.37 -7.94 2.23
N LEU A 32 -16.27 -8.65 2.52
CA LEU A 32 -15.11 -8.04 3.20
C LEU A 32 -14.48 -6.93 2.34
N GLU A 33 -14.31 -7.15 1.04
CA GLU A 33 -13.78 -6.14 0.11
C GLU A 33 -14.70 -4.91 0.04
N ALA A 34 -16.03 -5.11 0.00
CA ALA A 34 -16.99 -4.01 0.03
C ALA A 34 -16.92 -3.23 1.35
N LEU A 35 -16.84 -3.92 2.49
CA LEU A 35 -16.73 -3.30 3.82
C LEU A 35 -15.44 -2.49 3.97
N LEU A 36 -14.31 -3.03 3.51
CA LEU A 36 -13.02 -2.33 3.53
C LEU A 36 -13.05 -1.08 2.64
N ALA A 37 -13.64 -1.18 1.44
CA ALA A 37 -13.80 -0.02 0.55
C ALA A 37 -14.60 1.10 1.23
N VAL A 38 -15.72 0.76 1.87
CA VAL A 38 -16.53 1.71 2.63
C VAL A 38 -15.76 2.31 3.81
N TRP A 39 -15.07 1.47 4.59
CA TRP A 39 -14.29 1.92 5.76
C TRP A 39 -13.26 2.98 5.35
N HIS A 40 -12.52 2.73 4.28
CA HIS A 40 -11.48 3.64 3.81
C HIS A 40 -11.99 4.75 2.88
N ALA A 41 -13.31 4.86 2.69
CA ALA A 41 -13.93 5.79 1.74
C ALA A 41 -13.29 5.73 0.35
N LYS A 42 -13.03 4.51 -0.14
CA LYS A 42 -12.50 4.22 -1.47
C LYS A 42 -13.53 3.51 -2.34
N GLU A 43 -13.36 3.60 -3.65
CA GLU A 43 -14.27 2.97 -4.60
C GLU A 43 -14.24 1.43 -4.53
N ARG A 44 -13.07 0.86 -4.23
CA ARG A 44 -12.82 -0.59 -4.19
C ARG A 44 -11.75 -0.92 -3.14
N ALA A 45 -11.74 -2.17 -2.71
CA ALA A 45 -10.65 -2.79 -1.95
C ALA A 45 -10.36 -4.18 -2.51
N LEU A 46 -9.18 -4.70 -2.20
CA LEU A 46 -8.73 -6.02 -2.64
C LEU A 46 -8.05 -6.73 -1.48
N VAL A 47 -8.49 -7.95 -1.16
CA VAL A 47 -7.92 -8.73 -0.04
C VAL A 47 -6.79 -9.63 -0.53
N PHE A 48 -5.69 -9.60 0.22
CA PHE A 48 -4.55 -10.51 0.07
C PHE A 48 -4.42 -11.40 1.31
N THR A 49 -3.54 -12.41 1.22
CA THR A 49 -3.30 -13.37 2.32
C THR A 49 -2.64 -12.75 3.54
N SER A 50 -1.94 -11.61 3.39
CA SER A 50 -1.38 -10.83 4.49
C SER A 50 -1.10 -9.38 4.06
N GLY A 51 -0.90 -8.49 5.02
CA GLY A 51 -0.43 -7.12 4.75
C GLY A 51 0.95 -7.08 4.09
N TYR A 52 1.81 -8.07 4.37
CA TYR A 52 3.11 -8.20 3.68
C TYR A 52 2.91 -8.43 2.18
N VAL A 53 2.08 -9.41 1.82
CA VAL A 53 1.80 -9.74 0.41
C VAL A 53 1.07 -8.59 -0.28
N ALA A 54 0.11 -7.94 0.39
CA ALA A 54 -0.57 -6.77 -0.13
C ALA A 54 0.43 -5.66 -0.53
N ASN A 55 1.37 -5.32 0.35
CA ASN A 55 2.39 -4.30 0.09
C ASN A 55 3.33 -4.70 -1.07
N VAL A 56 3.88 -5.92 -1.02
CA VAL A 56 4.85 -6.38 -2.02
C VAL A 56 4.23 -6.44 -3.41
N GLU A 57 3.07 -7.11 -3.54
CA GLU A 57 2.43 -7.32 -4.83
C GLU A 57 1.89 -6.01 -5.40
N THR A 58 1.24 -5.17 -4.59
CA THR A 58 0.70 -3.90 -5.08
C THR A 58 1.80 -2.98 -5.61
N LEU A 59 2.86 -2.77 -4.83
CA LEU A 59 3.97 -1.90 -5.24
C LEU A 59 4.70 -2.48 -6.46
N THR A 60 4.99 -3.79 -6.45
CA THR A 60 5.68 -4.43 -7.58
C THR A 60 4.87 -4.33 -8.86
N THR A 61 3.56 -4.61 -8.81
CA THR A 61 2.69 -4.56 -9.99
C THR A 61 2.52 -3.13 -10.51
N LEU A 62 2.23 -2.16 -9.64
CA LEU A 62 2.06 -0.76 -10.04
C LEU A 62 3.33 -0.19 -10.67
N LEU A 63 4.47 -0.37 -10.00
CA LEU A 63 5.73 0.22 -10.43
C LEU A 63 6.28 -0.43 -11.72
N ARG A 64 6.04 -1.75 -11.92
CA ARG A 64 6.36 -2.40 -13.20
C ARG A 64 5.47 -1.94 -14.36
N ALA A 65 4.23 -1.58 -14.09
CA ALA A 65 3.35 -1.00 -15.09
C ALA A 65 3.77 0.43 -15.47
N GLU A 66 4.47 1.14 -14.58
CA GLU A 66 4.98 2.50 -14.81
C GLU A 66 6.49 2.61 -14.47
N PRO A 67 7.39 2.05 -15.32
CA PRO A 67 8.82 1.93 -15.03
C PRO A 67 9.55 3.26 -14.78
N GLU A 68 9.04 4.35 -15.32
CA GLU A 68 9.61 5.70 -15.16
C GLU A 68 9.30 6.35 -13.80
N THR A 69 8.42 5.73 -13.01
CA THR A 69 8.01 6.25 -11.69
C THR A 69 9.21 6.41 -10.77
N MET A 70 9.41 7.62 -10.25
CA MET A 70 10.35 7.88 -9.16
C MET A 70 9.66 7.61 -7.82
N VAL A 71 10.26 6.73 -7.01
CA VAL A 71 9.73 6.37 -5.69
C VAL A 71 10.44 7.16 -4.60
N PHE A 72 9.69 7.73 -3.66
CA PHE A 72 10.19 8.38 -2.46
C PHE A 72 9.75 7.52 -1.27
N SER A 73 10.68 6.83 -0.63
CA SER A 73 10.40 5.91 0.47
C SER A 73 10.92 6.48 1.77
N ASP A 74 10.09 6.51 2.81
CA ASP A 74 10.55 6.82 4.16
C ASP A 74 11.62 5.78 4.58
N ALA A 75 12.65 6.24 5.29
CA ALA A 75 13.77 5.42 5.73
C ALA A 75 13.38 4.28 6.69
N LEU A 76 12.29 4.43 7.45
CA LEU A 76 11.83 3.43 8.42
C LEU A 76 10.64 2.59 7.93
N ASN A 77 10.32 2.66 6.64
CA ASN A 77 9.27 1.84 6.05
C ASN A 77 9.44 0.34 6.34
N HIS A 78 8.31 -0.32 6.59
CA HIS A 78 8.23 -1.74 6.86
C HIS A 78 8.87 -2.55 5.74
N ARG A 79 9.45 -3.70 6.12
CA ARG A 79 10.19 -4.57 5.20
C ARG A 79 9.42 -4.94 3.94
N SER A 80 8.11 -5.10 4.03
CA SER A 80 7.25 -5.40 2.88
C SER A 80 7.19 -4.27 1.85
N LEU A 81 7.18 -3.00 2.28
CA LEU A 81 7.19 -1.84 1.39
C LEU A 81 8.54 -1.76 0.68
N ILE A 82 9.64 -1.90 1.44
CA ILE A 82 11.00 -1.94 0.90
C ILE A 82 11.13 -3.03 -0.16
N GLU A 83 10.62 -4.23 0.13
CA GLU A 83 10.71 -5.37 -0.79
C GLU A 83 9.92 -5.13 -2.09
N GLY A 84 8.71 -4.57 -2.01
CA GLY A 84 7.91 -4.23 -3.18
C GLY A 84 8.59 -3.19 -4.07
N VAL A 85 9.08 -2.10 -3.49
CA VAL A 85 9.84 -1.08 -4.23
C VAL A 85 11.11 -1.68 -4.83
N ARG A 86 11.88 -2.45 -4.06
CA ARG A 86 13.13 -3.05 -4.53
C ARG A 86 12.92 -4.01 -5.69
N THR A 87 11.86 -4.82 -5.64
CA THR A 87 11.53 -5.85 -6.66
C THR A 87 11.03 -5.25 -7.97
N SER A 88 10.50 -4.03 -7.93
CA SER A 88 10.08 -3.30 -9.13
C SER A 88 11.25 -2.86 -10.03
N GLY A 89 12.40 -2.53 -9.44
CA GLY A 89 13.57 -2.00 -10.15
C GLY A 89 13.50 -0.49 -10.46
N ASN A 90 12.43 0.19 -10.06
CA ASN A 90 12.25 1.62 -10.29
C ASN A 90 13.30 2.47 -9.55
N ALA A 91 13.56 3.66 -10.10
CA ALA A 91 14.39 4.66 -9.43
C ALA A 91 13.73 5.04 -8.09
N LYS A 92 14.56 5.16 -7.04
CA LYS A 92 14.08 5.51 -5.70
C LYS A 92 15.01 6.46 -4.99
N HIS A 93 14.43 7.31 -4.16
CA HIS A 93 15.09 8.11 -3.15
C HIS A 93 14.55 7.69 -1.78
N ILE A 94 15.46 7.49 -0.82
CA ILE A 94 15.09 7.16 0.56
C ILE A 94 15.27 8.45 1.34
N PHE A 95 14.16 9.07 1.76
CA PHE A 95 14.20 10.30 2.53
C PHE A 95 14.32 9.98 4.03
N ALA A 96 15.00 10.85 4.77
CA ALA A 96 15.13 10.70 6.22
C ALA A 96 13.75 10.63 6.89
N HIS A 97 13.63 9.80 7.92
CA HIS A 97 12.35 9.47 8.52
C HIS A 97 11.59 10.71 9.01
N ASN A 98 10.34 10.87 8.54
CA ASN A 98 9.49 12.05 8.78
C ASN A 98 10.12 13.41 8.37
N ASP A 99 11.19 13.43 7.58
CA ASP A 99 11.85 14.65 7.12
C ASP A 99 11.19 15.20 5.85
N LEU A 100 10.24 16.11 6.06
CA LEU A 100 9.53 16.80 4.98
C LEU A 100 10.46 17.68 4.13
N THR A 101 11.58 18.15 4.68
CA THR A 101 12.51 19.01 3.94
C THR A 101 13.29 18.18 2.92
N ASP A 102 13.81 17.03 3.35
CA ASP A 102 14.49 16.09 2.46
C ASP A 102 13.54 15.58 1.36
N LEU A 103 12.32 15.21 1.75
CA LEU A 103 11.26 14.81 0.80
C LEU A 103 10.96 15.92 -0.23
N GLU A 104 10.74 17.16 0.21
CA GLU A 104 10.43 18.28 -0.68
C GLU A 104 11.60 18.60 -1.63
N LEU A 105 12.85 18.60 -1.13
CA LEU A 105 14.04 18.80 -1.96
C LEU A 105 14.16 17.73 -3.03
N ALA A 106 13.94 16.46 -2.67
CA ALA A 106 13.99 15.34 -3.60
C ALA A 106 12.87 15.39 -4.65
N LEU A 107 11.65 15.78 -4.25
CA LEU A 107 10.50 15.98 -5.14
C LEU A 107 10.75 17.12 -6.13
N ALA A 108 11.24 18.27 -5.65
CA ALA A 108 11.53 19.45 -6.45
C ALA A 108 12.65 19.23 -7.48
N ALA A 109 13.54 18.27 -7.23
CA ALA A 109 14.59 17.89 -8.16
C ALA A 109 14.10 17.04 -9.35
N GLN A 110 12.84 16.58 -9.35
CA GLN A 110 12.27 15.81 -10.44
C GLN A 110 11.40 16.68 -11.38
N PRO A 111 11.35 16.37 -12.69
CA PRO A 111 10.40 16.99 -13.60
C PRO A 111 8.95 16.82 -13.12
N LEU A 112 8.11 17.84 -13.31
CA LEU A 112 6.73 17.84 -12.83
C LEU A 112 5.91 16.71 -13.48
N GLU A 113 6.18 16.41 -14.74
CA GLU A 113 5.49 15.42 -15.57
C GLU A 113 5.96 13.98 -15.30
N ARG A 114 7.12 13.81 -14.64
CA ARG A 114 7.60 12.47 -14.27
C ARG A 114 6.62 11.86 -13.26
N PRO A 115 6.14 10.62 -13.44
CA PRO A 115 5.34 9.95 -12.41
C PRO A 115 6.13 9.80 -11.11
N LYS A 116 5.47 10.10 -9.99
CA LYS A 116 6.08 10.05 -8.64
C LYS A 116 5.17 9.29 -7.70
N LEU A 117 5.78 8.53 -6.78
CA LEU A 117 5.07 7.80 -5.73
C LEU A 117 5.78 8.01 -4.39
N ILE A 118 5.08 8.57 -3.40
CA ILE A 118 5.55 8.70 -2.02
C ILE A 118 5.02 7.52 -1.23
N VAL A 119 5.90 6.75 -0.58
CA VAL A 119 5.60 5.53 0.17
C VAL A 119 5.99 5.75 1.62
N PHE A 120 5.04 5.67 2.53
CA PHE A 120 5.23 5.92 3.96
C PHE A 120 4.17 5.18 4.80
N GLU A 121 4.36 5.12 6.12
CA GLU A 121 3.41 4.51 7.05
C GLU A 121 2.66 5.57 7.85
N SER A 122 1.44 5.26 8.30
CA SER A 122 0.69 6.18 9.17
C SER A 122 1.25 6.17 10.59
N VAL A 123 1.52 4.98 11.11
CA VAL A 123 2.11 4.73 12.44
C VAL A 123 3.23 3.72 12.27
N TYR A 124 4.44 4.05 12.70
CA TYR A 124 5.60 3.18 12.55
C TYR A 124 5.66 2.15 13.67
N SER A 125 5.66 0.87 13.31
CA SER A 125 5.43 -0.25 14.23
C SER A 125 6.42 -0.36 15.42
N MET A 126 7.66 0.10 15.24
CA MET A 126 8.72 -0.06 16.25
C MET A 126 8.77 1.10 17.23
N ASP A 127 8.67 2.32 16.73
CA ASP A 127 8.83 3.54 17.52
C ASP A 127 7.47 4.16 17.93
N GLY A 128 6.39 3.79 17.23
CA GLY A 128 5.02 4.22 17.53
C GLY A 128 4.74 5.68 17.18
N ASP A 129 5.66 6.35 16.52
CA ASP A 129 5.49 7.70 16.01
C ASP A 129 4.59 7.71 14.76
N VAL A 130 4.14 8.90 14.39
CA VAL A 130 3.07 9.12 13.42
C VAL A 130 3.59 10.02 12.30
N ALA A 131 3.36 9.63 11.05
CA ALA A 131 3.74 10.45 9.92
C ALA A 131 2.95 11.76 9.86
N PRO A 132 3.55 12.86 9.36
CA PRO A 132 2.83 14.09 9.02
C PRO A 132 2.01 13.90 7.72
N ILE A 133 0.94 13.10 7.79
CA ILE A 133 0.14 12.64 6.63
C ILE A 133 -0.38 13.83 5.81
N ARG A 134 -0.89 14.87 6.47
CA ARG A 134 -1.45 16.04 5.79
C ARG A 134 -0.38 16.74 4.96
N GLU A 135 0.78 16.97 5.55
CA GLU A 135 1.89 17.68 4.94
C GLU A 135 2.49 16.86 3.79
N ILE A 136 2.57 15.53 3.93
CA ILE A 136 2.98 14.64 2.84
C ILE A 136 1.98 14.71 1.67
N CYS A 137 0.68 14.73 1.94
CA CYS A 137 -0.35 14.90 0.91
C CYS A 137 -0.26 16.28 0.24
N ASP A 138 -0.04 17.35 1.00
CA ASP A 138 0.15 18.71 0.46
C ASP A 138 1.36 18.78 -0.49
N LEU A 139 2.47 18.10 -0.15
CA LEU A 139 3.62 17.94 -1.03
C LEU A 139 3.29 17.08 -2.26
N ALA A 140 2.55 15.99 -2.08
CA ALA A 140 2.15 15.12 -3.18
C ALA A 140 1.34 15.88 -4.23
N GLU A 141 0.37 16.69 -3.79
CA GLU A 141 -0.42 17.56 -4.67
C GLU A 141 0.45 18.61 -5.36
N ARG A 142 1.34 19.29 -4.61
CA ARG A 142 2.24 20.34 -5.15
C ARG A 142 3.18 19.82 -6.24
N TYR A 143 3.72 18.62 -6.08
CA TYR A 143 4.75 18.05 -6.97
C TYR A 143 4.22 16.99 -7.93
N ASN A 144 2.89 16.87 -8.07
CA ASN A 144 2.23 15.90 -8.92
C ASN A 144 2.71 14.46 -8.65
N ALA A 145 2.61 14.05 -7.38
CA ALA A 145 2.94 12.72 -6.90
C ALA A 145 1.70 12.02 -6.35
N ARG A 146 1.70 10.68 -6.43
CA ARG A 146 0.73 9.82 -5.74
C ARG A 146 1.26 9.43 -4.37
N THR A 147 0.38 9.12 -3.44
CA THR A 147 0.72 8.60 -2.11
C THR A 147 0.34 7.13 -1.98
N TYR A 148 1.22 6.33 -1.40
CA TYR A 148 0.99 4.97 -0.94
C TYR A 148 1.11 4.96 0.59
N LEU A 149 0.00 4.69 1.27
CA LEU A 149 -0.17 4.65 2.72
C LEU A 149 -0.90 3.36 3.11
#